data_AF-A0A7G3AGM8-F1
#
_entry.id   AF-A0A7G3AGM8-F1
#
_cell.length_a   1.000
_cell.length_b   1.000
_cell.length_c   1.000
_cell.angle_alpha   90.00
_cell.angle_beta   90.00
_cell.angle_gamma   90.00
#
_symmetry.space_group_name_H-M   'P 1'
#
loop_
_entity.id
_entity.type
_entity.pdbx_description
1 polymer ?
#
loop_
_entity_poly.entity_id
_entity_poly.type
_entity_poly.pdbx_seq_one_letter_code
_entity_poly.pdbx_strand_id
1 'polypeptide(L)' 'MASHAISFFLDGFITSSVVLSFTLYELAKNKRVQDKLRTEIRETIAKHGRITFEIAQEMPYLEQVVSEN' A
#
# COMPACT_ATOMS: atom_id res chain seq x y z
N MET A 1 2.60 -28.59 -13.13
CA MET A 1 2.14 -27.23 -13.48
C MET A 1 1.19 -26.66 -12.43
N ALA A 2 0.13 -27.38 -12.00
CA ALA A 2 -0.79 -26.89 -10.95
C ALA A 2 -0.11 -26.58 -9.60
N SER A 3 0.86 -27.39 -9.15
CA SER A 3 1.59 -27.17 -7.89
C SER A 3 2.40 -25.87 -7.89
N HIS A 4 3.17 -25.59 -8.95
CA HIS A 4 3.97 -24.36 -9.06
C HIS A 4 3.09 -23.10 -9.15
N ALA A 5 1.93 -23.17 -9.82
CA ALA A 5 0.99 -22.06 -9.88
C ALA A 5 0.40 -21.74 -8.48
N ILE A 6 0.09 -22.78 -7.69
CA ILE A 6 -0.37 -22.62 -6.30
C ILE A 6 0.72 -22.01 -5.44
N SER A 7 1.96 -22.51 -5.50
CA SER A 7 3.08 -21.98 -4.72
C SER A 7 3.34 -20.50 -5.05
N PHE A 8 3.39 -20.13 -6.34
CA PHE A 8 3.60 -18.74 -6.75
C PHE A 8 2.53 -17.79 -6.17
N PHE A 9 1.26 -18.20 -6.22
CA PHE A 9 0.17 -17.43 -5.64
C PHE A 9 0.30 -17.30 -4.12
N LEU A 10 0.57 -18.41 -3.44
CA LEU A 10 0.63 -18.44 -1.98
C LEU A 10 1.80 -17.61 -1.44
N ASP A 11 2.98 -17.76 -2.04
CA ASP A 11 4.19 -17.07 -1.62
C ASP A 11 4.04 -15.55 -1.82
N GLY A 12 3.49 -15.12 -2.97
CA GLY A 12 3.19 -13.71 -3.24
C GLY A 12 2.10 -13.13 -2.32
N PHE A 13 1.09 -13.94 -1.97
CA PHE A 13 0.03 -13.53 -1.06
C PHE A 13 0.52 -13.37 0.37
N ILE A 14 1.23 -14.35 0.92
CA ILE A 14 1.70 -14.33 2.32
C ILE A 14 2.64 -13.14 2.53
N THR A 15 3.64 -12.96 1.66
CA THR A 15 4.59 -11.86 1.79
C THR A 15 3.91 -10.49 1.74
N SER A 16 3.07 -10.25 0.73
CA SER A 16 2.36 -8.97 0.56
C SER A 16 1.36 -8.71 1.70
N SER A 17 0.63 -9.74 2.14
CA SER A 17 -0.36 -9.60 3.23
C SER A 17 0.30 -9.30 4.57
N VAL A 18 1.48 -9.86 4.85
CA VAL A 18 2.27 -9.54 6.05
C VAL A 18 2.69 -8.08 6.02
N VAL A 19 3.29 -7.60 4.92
CA VAL A 19 3.69 -6.19 4.76
C VAL A 19 2.50 -5.26 4.99
N LEU A 20 1.37 -5.50 4.32
CA LEU A 20 0.16 -4.71 4.48
C LEU A 20 -0.37 -4.72 5.92
N SER A 21 -0.32 -5.86 6.59
CA SER A 21 -0.78 -6.00 7.98
C SER A 21 0.05 -5.14 8.92
N PHE A 22 1.38 -5.16 8.79
CA PHE A 22 2.28 -4.33 9.60
C PHE A 22 2.12 -2.84 9.27
N THR A 23 2.04 -2.48 7.98
CA THR A 23 1.81 -1.08 7.58
C THR A 23 0.52 -0.53 8.19
N LEU A 24 -0.58 -1.29 8.10
CA LEU A 24 -1.88 -0.86 8.65
C LEU A 24 -1.85 -0.78 10.17
N TYR A 25 -1.15 -1.70 10.84
CA TYR A 25 -0.96 -1.66 12.29
C TYR A 25 -0.19 -0.41 12.74
N GLU A 26 0.93 -0.09 12.09
CA GLU A 26 1.70 1.12 12.42
C GLU A 26 0.95 2.40 12.06
N LEU A 27 0.17 2.42 10.97
CA LEU A 27 -0.71 3.55 10.64
C LEU A 27 -1.80 3.75 11.70
N ALA A 28 -2.37 2.67 12.25
CA ALA A 28 -3.38 2.76 13.30
C ALA A 28 -2.81 3.35 14.60
N LYS A 29 -1.54 3.05 14.91
CA LYS A 29 -0.83 3.60 16.08
C LYS A 29 -0.36 5.03 15.88
N ASN A 30 -0.02 5.41 14.65
CA ASN A 30 0.59 6.70 14.32
C ASN A 30 -0.37 7.61 13.56
N LYS A 31 -1.35 8.18 14.26
CA LYS A 31 -2.39 9.05 13.67
C LYS A 31 -1.83 10.19 12.80
N ARG A 32 -0.72 10.80 13.19
CA ARG A 32 -0.05 11.86 12.41
C ARG A 32 0.39 11.37 11.03
N VAL A 33 0.99 10.17 10.96
CA VAL A 33 1.43 9.54 9.70
C VAL A 33 0.20 9.19 8.86
N GLN A 34 -0.82 8.60 9.49
CA GLN A 34 -2.08 8.27 8.83
C GLN A 34 -2.77 9.50 8.21
N ASP A 35 -2.86 10.59 8.95
CA ASP A 35 -3.51 11.82 8.48
C ASP A 35 -2.71 12.45 7.34
N LYS A 36 -1.37 12.46 7.41
CA LYS A 36 -0.52 12.94 6.31
C LYS A 36 -0.70 12.11 5.04
N LEU A 37 -0.70 10.78 5.15
CA LEU A 37 -0.94 9.88 4.01
C LEU A 37 -2.34 10.06 3.43
N ARG A 38 -3.35 10.18 4.29
CA ARG A 38 -4.74 10.41 3.87
C ARG A 38 -4.90 11.73 3.11
N THR A 39 -4.15 12.77 3.49
CA THR A 39 -4.12 14.05 2.75
C THR A 39 -3.58 13.85 1.34
N GLU A 40 -2.40 13.22 1.19
CA GLU A 40 -1.82 12.92 -0.13
C GLU A 40 -2.78 12.11 -1.01
N ILE A 41 -3.41 11.06 -0.46
CA ILE A 41 -4.39 10.26 -1.19
C ILE A 41 -5.58 11.11 -1.67
N ARG A 42 -6.11 11.99 -0.80
CA ARG A 42 -7.25 12.85 -1.13
C ARG A 42 -6.89 13.88 -2.20
N GLU A 43 -5.70 14.47 -2.13
CA GLU A 43 -5.20 15.41 -3.13
C GLU A 43 -5.04 14.72 -4.49
N THR A 44 -4.49 13.51 -4.52
CA THR A 44 -4.36 12.70 -5.73
C THR A 44 -5.72 12.36 -6.34
N ILE A 45 -6.71 11.95 -5.53
CA ILE A 45 -8.07 11.68 -6.01
C ILE A 45 -8.71 12.97 -6.55
N ALA A 46 -8.54 14.11 -5.88
CA ALA A 46 -9.06 15.39 -6.35
C ALA A 46 -8.44 15.81 -7.69
N LYS A 47 -7.15 15.54 -7.90
CA LYS A 47 -6.41 15.86 -9.13
C LYS A 47 -6.78 14.95 -10.31
N HIS A 48 -6.95 13.64 -10.08
CA HIS A 48 -7.10 12.66 -11.16
C HIS A 48 -8.50 12.03 -11.28
N GLY A 49 -9.39 12.24 -10.30
CA GLY A 49 -10.76 11.69 -10.25
C GLY A 49 -10.86 10.20 -9.93
N ARG A 50 -9.74 9.46 -10.03
CA ARG A 50 -9.63 8.02 -9.71
C ARG A 50 -8.20 7.67 -9.31
N ILE A 51 -8.02 6.50 -8.71
CA ILE A 51 -6.72 5.90 -8.45
C ILE A 51 -6.52 4.76 -9.46
N THR A 52 -5.50 4.86 -10.31
CA THR A 52 -4.97 3.73 -11.10
C THR A 52 -3.60 3.35 -10.56
N PHE A 53 -3.01 2.25 -11.05
CA PHE A 53 -1.68 1.84 -10.63
C PHE A 53 -0.63 2.92 -10.93
N GLU A 54 -0.70 3.52 -12.12
CA GLU A 54 0.22 4.59 -12.56
C GLU A 54 0.06 5.83 -11.68
N ILE A 55 -1.18 6.22 -11.37
CA ILE A 55 -1.45 7.36 -10.49
C ILE A 55 -0.97 7.05 -9.06
N ALA A 56 -1.06 5.80 -8.60
CA ALA A 56 -0.58 5.43 -7.28
C ALA A 56 0.94 5.57 -7.15
N GLN A 57 1.68 5.39 -8.25
CA GLN A 57 3.13 5.65 -8.27
C GLN A 57 3.47 7.15 -8.19
N GLU A 58 2.51 8.06 -8.39
CA GLU A 58 2.69 9.51 -8.18
C GLU A 58 2.58 9.93 -6.70
N MET A 59 2.37 8.98 -5.76
CA MET A 59 2.21 9.25 -4.32
C MET A 59 3.51 8.94 -3.54
N PRO A 60 4.46 9.90 -3.43
CA PRO A 60 5.76 9.65 -2.81
C PRO A 60 5.68 9.33 -1.31
N TYR A 61 4.68 9.85 -0.59
CA TYR A 61 4.53 9.54 0.82
C TYR A 61 3.91 8.15 1.04
N LEU A 62 3.04 7.69 0.15
CA LEU A 62 2.59 6.29 0.12
C LEU A 62 3.78 5.33 -0.03
N GLU A 63 4.69 5.59 -0.97
CA GLU A 63 5.90 4.78 -1.17
C GLU A 63 6.77 4.71 0.10
N GLN A 64 6.96 5.85 0.78
CA GLN A 64 7.68 5.92 2.06
C GLN A 64 7.00 5.07 3.14
N VAL A 65 5.67 5.14 3.25
CA VAL A 65 4.92 4.39 4.26
C VAL A 65 5.00 2.87 4.03
N VAL A 66 4.99 2.43 2.77
CA VAL A 66 5.13 1.01 2.43
C VAL A 66 6.56 0.50 2.65
N SER A 67 7.56 1.36 2.42
CA SER A 67 9.00 1.04 2.52
C SER A 67 9.57 1.07 3.93
N GLU A 68 8.80 1.50 4.93
CA GLU A 68 9.26 1.62 6.33
C GLU A 68 9.32 0.27 7.07
N ASN A 69 8.63 -0.77 6.58
CA ASN A 69 8.71 -2.13 7.14
C ASN A 69 10.03 -2.83 6.78
#